data_AF-A0A8H4W682-F1
#
_entry.id   AF-A0A8H4W682-F1
#
_cell.length_a   1.000
_cell.length_b   1.000
_cell.length_c   1.000
_cell.angle_alpha   90.00
_cell.angle_beta   90.00
_cell.angle_gamma   90.00
#
_symmetry.space_group_name_H-M   'P 1'
#
loop_
_entity.id
_entity.type
_entity.pdbx_description
1 polymer ?
#
loop_
_entity_poly.entity_id
_entity_poly.type
_entity_poly.pdbx_seq_one_letter_code
_entity_poly.pdbx_strand_id
1 'polypeptide(L)'
;MSFKLENMRQWLVAAVMLLTPNLVLAFNAPADVPTWCGKPYMSTNQALDPGGQFQFPTPSKDPLLYLTVQPRYTIFLESDEAGSFIVDASISYTFGEPLQNVNYQSPNHPGVSLDFKISNDENRVLLVSNSIPVNSTGNLFSFPLSAFTPRLAPYPITIRGTLNQQTFTSTTTLYILPSRTYGSAVKIDNLHGGLYVQNPHNNYEGWYAVFPVGYYADGGYVTPPNTSFTNLDTYAAQGFNTINIVPDGGLPDQSYPVSSLQTYWDHLDALNLFNLYDMRFAFQNSTRISTQVALWKDRPTLLSWYTADEPDGYVSTLFR
;
A
#
# COMPACT_ATOMS: atom_id res chain seq x y z
N MET A 1 26.38 56.73 -47.02
CA MET A 1 25.32 57.39 -47.80
C MET A 1 24.70 56.34 -48.72
N SER A 2 23.41 56.06 -48.53
CA SER A 2 22.45 55.37 -49.41
C SER A 2 22.68 53.91 -49.89
N PHE A 3 21.88 52.97 -49.33
CA PHE A 3 20.85 52.12 -49.97
C PHE A 3 20.87 51.96 -51.53
N LYS A 4 20.56 50.81 -52.19
CA LYS A 4 19.58 49.72 -51.94
C LYS A 4 19.77 48.53 -52.94
N LEU A 5 19.37 47.33 -52.49
CA LEU A 5 18.69 46.16 -53.14
C LEU A 5 19.21 45.49 -54.44
N GLU A 6 19.42 44.16 -54.39
CA GLU A 6 18.51 43.14 -55.01
C GLU A 6 18.91 41.67 -54.73
N ASN A 7 17.92 40.87 -54.29
CA ASN A 7 17.61 39.43 -54.51
C ASN A 7 18.69 38.47 -55.07
N MET A 8 18.84 37.19 -54.71
CA MET A 8 17.89 36.19 -54.21
C MET A 8 18.65 34.88 -53.88
N ARG A 9 18.08 34.11 -52.94
CA ARG A 9 18.16 32.64 -52.79
C ARG A 9 19.48 31.99 -52.34
N GLN A 10 19.53 31.63 -51.05
CA GLN A 10 19.95 30.29 -50.62
C GLN A 10 19.43 29.96 -49.21
N TRP A 11 18.52 28.97 -49.19
CA TRP A 11 18.20 27.98 -48.15
C TRP A 11 18.66 28.22 -46.69
N LEU A 12 17.70 28.53 -45.82
CA LEU A 12 17.74 28.19 -44.40
C LEU A 12 16.37 27.60 -44.02
N VAL A 13 16.31 26.28 -43.94
CA VAL A 13 15.19 25.55 -43.33
C VAL A 13 15.31 25.77 -41.83
N ALA A 14 14.50 26.69 -41.29
CA ALA A 14 14.35 26.83 -39.85
C ALA A 14 13.46 25.69 -39.34
N ALA A 15 14.08 24.69 -38.71
CA ALA A 15 13.37 23.72 -37.88
C ALA A 15 12.91 24.44 -36.60
N VAL A 16 11.69 24.97 -36.62
CA VAL A 16 10.99 25.35 -35.39
C VAL A 16 10.60 24.04 -34.70
N MET A 17 11.39 23.62 -33.71
CA MET A 17 10.90 22.67 -32.72
C MET A 17 9.76 23.36 -31.98
N LEU A 18 8.53 23.06 -32.39
CA LEU A 18 7.35 23.24 -31.55
C LEU A 18 7.56 22.37 -30.31
N LEU A 19 8.07 22.97 -29.25
CA LEU A 19 7.86 22.49 -27.88
C LEU A 19 6.36 22.60 -27.62
N THR A 20 5.60 21.61 -28.06
CA THR A 20 4.26 21.38 -27.52
C THR A 20 4.48 21.08 -26.04
N PRO A 21 3.96 21.88 -25.10
CA PRO A 21 3.86 21.39 -23.73
C PRO A 21 3.08 20.08 -23.82
N ASN A 22 3.62 19.00 -23.24
CA ASN A 22 2.83 17.81 -22.97
C ASN A 22 1.67 18.27 -22.09
N LEU A 23 0.54 18.60 -22.72
CA LEU A 23 -0.76 18.72 -22.08
C LEU A 23 -1.04 17.31 -21.58
N VAL A 24 -0.65 17.06 -20.34
CA VAL A 24 -1.13 15.90 -19.61
C VAL A 24 -2.64 16.07 -19.59
N LEU A 25 -3.33 15.26 -20.39
CA LEU A 25 -4.78 15.29 -20.49
C LEU A 25 -5.33 15.09 -19.09
N ALA A 26 -5.92 16.15 -18.53
CA ALA A 26 -6.80 16.04 -17.38
C ALA A 26 -7.85 14.98 -17.74
N PHE A 27 -8.12 14.08 -16.82
CA PHE A 27 -8.91 12.88 -17.07
C PHE A 27 -10.27 13.24 -17.66
N ASN A 28 -10.45 12.99 -18.96
CA ASN A 28 -11.65 13.23 -19.79
C ASN A 28 -12.30 14.63 -19.75
N ALA A 29 -11.81 15.59 -18.96
CA ALA A 29 -12.33 16.94 -18.90
C ALA A 29 -11.98 17.71 -20.19
N PRO A 30 -12.99 18.25 -20.91
CA PRO A 30 -12.75 19.20 -21.99
C PRO A 30 -11.87 20.36 -21.49
N ALA A 31 -11.00 20.89 -22.36
CA ALA A 31 -10.03 21.92 -21.98
C ALA A 31 -10.66 23.22 -21.45
N ASP A 32 -11.94 23.45 -21.73
CA ASP A 32 -12.75 24.59 -21.28
C ASP A 32 -13.51 24.33 -19.97
N VAL A 33 -13.43 23.12 -19.41
CA VAL A 33 -14.05 22.77 -18.13
C VAL A 33 -13.04 23.00 -17.00
N PRO A 34 -13.29 23.95 -16.08
CA PRO A 34 -12.44 24.09 -14.90
C PRO A 34 -12.52 22.81 -14.07
N THR A 35 -11.37 22.31 -13.64
CA THR A 35 -11.28 21.09 -12.84
C THR A 35 -10.71 21.36 -11.46
N TRP A 36 -11.15 20.57 -10.48
CA TRP A 36 -10.58 20.48 -9.14
C TRP A 36 -10.33 19.00 -8.85
N CYS A 37 -9.12 18.66 -8.41
CA CYS A 37 -8.69 17.25 -8.29
C CYS A 37 -8.97 16.41 -9.55
N GLY A 38 -8.77 17.00 -10.74
CA GLY A 38 -9.01 16.31 -12.02
C GLY A 38 -10.49 16.09 -12.39
N LYS A 39 -11.44 16.62 -11.60
CA LYS A 39 -12.89 16.49 -11.83
C LYS A 39 -13.52 17.84 -12.18
N PRO A 40 -14.57 17.89 -13.01
CA PRO A 40 -15.31 19.13 -13.28
C PRO A 40 -15.73 19.85 -11.99
N TYR A 41 -15.35 21.11 -11.84
CA TYR A 41 -15.48 21.84 -10.57
C TYR A 41 -16.83 22.56 -10.40
N MET A 42 -17.40 23.09 -11.49
CA MET A 42 -18.60 23.93 -11.37
C MET A 42 -19.85 23.05 -11.29
N SER A 43 -20.83 23.49 -10.50
CA SER A 43 -22.14 22.84 -10.41
C SER A 43 -22.89 22.77 -11.74
N THR A 44 -22.52 23.62 -12.70
CA THR A 44 -23.06 23.63 -14.06
C THR A 44 -22.36 22.68 -15.01
N ASN A 45 -21.21 22.10 -14.63
CA ASN A 45 -20.52 21.13 -15.46
C ASN A 45 -21.22 19.76 -15.40
N GLN A 46 -21.25 19.05 -16.53
CA GLN A 46 -21.72 17.67 -16.55
C GLN A 46 -20.71 16.74 -15.87
N ALA A 47 -21.21 15.71 -15.20
CA ALA A 47 -20.38 14.59 -14.78
C ALA A 47 -19.79 13.90 -16.02
N LEU A 48 -18.52 13.55 -15.96
CA LEU A 48 -17.80 12.85 -17.03
C LEU A 48 -17.52 11.42 -16.57
N ASP A 49 -17.60 10.47 -17.49
CA ASP A 49 -17.19 9.09 -17.22
C ASP A 49 -15.68 9.09 -16.93
N PRO A 50 -15.27 8.80 -15.69
CA PRO A 50 -13.88 8.86 -15.30
C PRO A 50 -13.31 7.46 -15.49
N GLY A 51 -13.24 6.90 -16.71
CA GLY A 51 -12.97 5.47 -17.01
C GLY A 51 -11.99 4.65 -16.13
N GLY A 52 -11.59 3.45 -16.56
CA GLY A 52 -10.79 2.59 -15.67
C GLY A 52 -11.63 1.90 -14.59
N GLN A 53 -12.93 1.73 -14.90
CA GLN A 53 -13.75 0.73 -14.25
C GLN A 53 -13.08 -0.63 -14.34
N PHE A 54 -13.12 -1.38 -13.24
CA PHE A 54 -12.71 -2.77 -13.26
C PHE A 54 -13.54 -3.56 -14.27
N GLN A 55 -12.87 -4.32 -15.13
CA GLN A 55 -13.53 -5.35 -15.92
C GLN A 55 -13.78 -6.55 -14.99
N PHE A 56 -15.05 -6.78 -14.65
CA PHE A 56 -15.40 -7.92 -13.81
C PHE A 56 -15.26 -9.22 -14.61
N PRO A 57 -14.69 -10.29 -14.02
CA PRO A 57 -14.62 -11.58 -14.68
C PRO A 57 -16.01 -12.15 -14.93
N THR A 58 -16.21 -12.79 -16.09
CA THR A 58 -17.46 -13.51 -16.39
C THR A 58 -17.66 -14.65 -15.41
N PRO A 59 -18.80 -14.71 -14.68
CA PRO A 59 -19.06 -15.80 -13.75
C PRO A 59 -19.16 -17.16 -14.45
N SER A 60 -18.60 -18.18 -13.82
CA SER A 60 -18.80 -19.59 -14.14
C SER A 60 -20.24 -20.01 -13.87
N LYS A 61 -20.74 -20.99 -14.65
CA LYS A 61 -22.03 -21.65 -14.39
C LYS A 61 -21.92 -22.74 -13.32
N ASP A 62 -20.72 -23.30 -13.17
CA ASP A 62 -20.41 -24.39 -12.24
C ASP A 62 -19.64 -23.85 -11.03
N PRO A 63 -19.79 -24.47 -9.85
CA PRO A 63 -19.05 -24.06 -8.65
C PRO A 63 -17.54 -24.29 -8.82
N LEU A 64 -16.77 -23.31 -8.40
CA LEU A 64 -15.31 -23.33 -8.35
C LEU A 64 -14.86 -23.44 -6.90
N LEU A 65 -13.81 -24.20 -6.63
CA LEU A 65 -13.11 -24.15 -5.35
C LEU A 65 -12.02 -23.09 -5.44
N TYR A 66 -12.15 -22.06 -4.61
CA TYR A 66 -11.16 -21.01 -4.46
C TYR A 66 -10.32 -21.27 -3.22
N LEU A 67 -9.23 -22.04 -3.43
CA LEU A 67 -8.22 -22.30 -2.42
C LEU A 67 -7.27 -21.11 -2.34
N THR A 68 -7.15 -20.51 -1.15
CA THR A 68 -6.21 -19.42 -0.89
C THR A 68 -5.34 -19.76 0.30
N VAL A 69 -4.14 -19.18 0.30
CA VAL A 69 -3.24 -19.17 1.46
C VAL A 69 -2.63 -17.78 1.57
N GLN A 70 -2.62 -17.23 2.78
CA GLN A 70 -1.91 -15.99 3.06
C GLN A 70 -1.38 -16.02 4.50
N PRO A 71 -0.21 -15.45 4.79
CA PRO A 71 0.20 -15.28 6.18
C PRO A 71 -0.80 -14.37 6.91
N ARG A 72 -1.05 -14.63 8.20
CA ARG A 72 -1.96 -13.80 9.00
C ARG A 72 -1.45 -12.36 9.12
N TYR A 73 -0.14 -12.17 9.18
CA TYR A 73 0.47 -10.85 9.24
C TYR A 73 1.32 -10.58 8.00
N THR A 74 1.37 -9.32 7.55
CA THR A 74 2.17 -8.93 6.36
C THR A 74 3.67 -9.18 6.51
N ILE A 75 4.19 -9.09 7.75
CA ILE A 75 5.57 -9.42 8.09
C ILE A 75 5.62 -10.14 9.45
N PHE A 76 6.70 -10.90 9.64
CA PHE A 76 7.16 -11.40 10.92
C PHE A 76 8.59 -10.89 11.17
N LEU A 77 8.99 -10.81 12.43
CA LEU A 77 10.36 -10.51 12.81
C LEU A 77 11.07 -11.76 13.36
N GLU A 78 12.39 -11.76 13.34
CA GLU A 78 13.24 -12.80 13.94
C GLU A 78 12.87 -13.10 15.40
N SER A 79 12.42 -12.09 16.14
CA SER A 79 11.96 -12.22 17.53
C SER A 79 10.58 -12.88 17.69
N ASP A 80 9.83 -13.08 16.60
CA ASP A 80 8.56 -13.80 16.66
C ASP A 80 8.81 -15.32 16.72
N GLU A 81 8.17 -16.02 17.66
CA GLU A 81 8.38 -17.46 17.82
C GLU A 81 7.63 -18.29 16.77
N ALA A 82 6.42 -17.87 16.43
CA ALA A 82 5.52 -18.57 15.54
C ALA A 82 4.73 -17.61 14.64
N GLY A 83 4.41 -18.11 13.45
CA GLY A 83 3.49 -17.46 12.52
C GLY A 83 2.24 -18.31 12.32
N SER A 84 1.29 -17.78 11.56
CA SER A 84 0.12 -18.53 11.14
C SER A 84 -0.27 -18.20 9.71
N PHE A 85 -0.77 -19.17 8.98
CA PHE A 85 -1.46 -18.98 7.71
C PHE A 85 -2.97 -18.90 7.91
N ILE A 86 -3.62 -18.04 7.14
CA ILE A 86 -5.05 -18.08 6.86
C ILE A 86 -5.22 -18.92 5.60
N VAL A 87 -6.09 -19.93 5.67
CA VAL A 87 -6.40 -20.81 4.55
C VAL A 87 -7.90 -20.80 4.31
N ASP A 88 -8.31 -20.49 3.09
CA ASP A 88 -9.70 -20.54 2.66
C ASP A 88 -9.90 -21.63 1.62
N ALA A 89 -11.04 -22.32 1.69
CA ALA A 89 -11.50 -23.28 0.68
C ALA A 89 -12.93 -22.90 0.26
N SER A 90 -13.11 -21.62 -0.08
CA SER A 90 -14.43 -21.05 -0.40
C SER A 90 -14.97 -21.58 -1.73
N ILE A 91 -16.30 -21.68 -1.84
CA ILE A 91 -16.95 -21.90 -3.14
C ILE A 91 -17.19 -20.54 -3.79
N SER A 92 -16.75 -20.41 -5.04
CA SER A 92 -16.91 -19.20 -5.84
C SER A 92 -17.47 -19.55 -7.21
N TYR A 93 -18.14 -18.59 -7.85
CA TYR A 93 -18.54 -18.69 -9.25
C TYR A 93 -17.70 -17.74 -10.12
N THR A 94 -16.61 -17.20 -9.59
CA THR A 94 -15.80 -16.19 -10.28
C THR A 94 -14.31 -16.49 -10.19
N PHE A 95 -13.85 -17.04 -9.07
CA PHE A 95 -12.45 -17.31 -8.81
C PHE A 95 -12.22 -18.78 -8.45
N GLY A 96 -11.03 -19.31 -8.72
CA GLY A 96 -10.66 -20.67 -8.38
C GLY A 96 -10.77 -21.66 -9.54
N GLU A 97 -10.75 -22.95 -9.19
CA GLU A 97 -10.71 -24.05 -10.15
C GLU A 97 -12.02 -24.84 -10.13
N PRO A 98 -12.49 -25.41 -11.25
CA PRO A 98 -13.74 -26.17 -11.30
C PRO A 98 -13.77 -27.31 -10.27
N LEU A 99 -14.84 -27.39 -9.47
CA LEU A 99 -15.02 -28.48 -8.52
C LEU A 99 -15.66 -29.69 -9.22
N GLN A 100 -14.84 -30.66 -9.63
CA GLN A 100 -15.30 -31.84 -10.35
C GLN A 100 -15.55 -33.01 -9.40
N ASN A 101 -16.45 -33.92 -9.77
CA ASN A 101 -16.63 -35.22 -9.10
C ASN A 101 -16.95 -35.14 -7.59
N VAL A 102 -17.49 -34.01 -7.13
CA VAL A 102 -18.08 -33.87 -5.80
C VAL A 102 -19.58 -33.71 -6.01
N ASN A 103 -20.39 -34.57 -5.39
CA ASN A 103 -21.83 -34.32 -5.24
C ASN A 103 -22.01 -33.15 -4.26
N TYR A 104 -21.54 -31.96 -4.64
CA TYR A 104 -21.76 -30.73 -3.91
C TYR A 104 -23.15 -30.23 -4.29
N GLN A 105 -24.17 -30.92 -3.78
CA GLN A 105 -25.57 -30.66 -4.13
C GLN A 105 -26.14 -29.44 -3.38
N SER A 106 -25.42 -28.89 -2.40
CA SER A 106 -25.85 -27.73 -1.62
C SER A 106 -24.70 -27.12 -0.79
N PRO A 107 -24.68 -25.79 -0.59
CA PRO A 107 -23.78 -25.10 0.35
C PRO A 107 -23.81 -25.62 1.80
N ASN A 108 -24.87 -26.34 2.17
CA ASN A 108 -25.10 -26.85 3.51
C ASN A 108 -24.78 -28.35 3.67
N HIS A 109 -24.06 -28.98 2.73
CA HIS A 109 -23.64 -30.36 2.91
C HIS A 109 -22.54 -30.46 3.97
N PRO A 110 -22.81 -31.02 5.16
CA PRO A 110 -21.80 -31.21 6.18
C PRO A 110 -20.90 -32.37 5.77
N GLY A 111 -19.58 -32.20 5.85
CA GLY A 111 -18.63 -33.32 5.89
C GLY A 111 -17.64 -33.48 4.74
N VAL A 112 -17.62 -32.58 3.74
CA VAL A 112 -16.55 -32.59 2.73
C VAL A 112 -15.37 -31.77 3.25
N SER A 113 -14.23 -32.44 3.48
CA SER A 113 -12.99 -31.79 3.91
C SER A 113 -11.92 -31.88 2.82
N LEU A 114 -11.17 -30.79 2.65
CA LEU A 114 -10.00 -30.69 1.79
C LEU A 114 -8.76 -30.93 2.64
N ASP A 115 -8.04 -32.01 2.38
CA ASP A 115 -6.72 -32.24 2.96
C ASP A 115 -5.71 -31.34 2.26
N PHE A 116 -4.79 -30.71 2.99
CA PHE A 116 -3.80 -29.82 2.39
C PHE A 116 -2.43 -29.91 3.05
N LYS A 117 -1.43 -29.46 2.31
CA LYS A 117 -0.05 -29.27 2.75
C LYS A 117 0.46 -27.90 2.33
N ILE A 118 1.11 -27.20 3.26
CA ILE A 118 1.80 -25.93 3.02
C ILE A 118 3.29 -26.18 3.13
N SER A 119 4.06 -25.77 2.11
CA SER A 119 5.52 -25.94 2.07
C SER A 119 6.24 -24.65 1.66
N ASN A 120 7.46 -24.49 2.17
CA ASN A 120 8.42 -23.54 1.62
C ASN A 120 9.01 -24.12 0.32
N ASP A 121 8.88 -23.40 -0.79
CA ASP A 121 9.28 -23.92 -2.10
C ASP A 121 10.79 -23.96 -2.31
N GLU A 122 11.57 -23.15 -1.58
CA GLU A 122 13.03 -23.09 -1.74
C GLU A 122 13.72 -24.36 -1.25
N ASN A 123 13.28 -24.88 -0.11
CA ASN A 123 13.90 -26.03 0.55
C ASN A 123 12.96 -27.24 0.69
N ARG A 124 11.71 -27.11 0.20
CA ARG A 124 10.64 -28.12 0.25
C ARG A 124 10.27 -28.56 1.66
N VAL A 125 10.57 -27.75 2.67
CA VAL A 125 10.19 -28.03 4.06
C VAL A 125 8.68 -27.92 4.20
N LEU A 126 8.06 -28.95 4.78
CA LEU A 126 6.65 -28.97 5.14
C LEU A 126 6.44 -28.09 6.38
N LEU A 127 5.57 -27.09 6.27
CA LEU A 127 5.24 -26.16 7.36
C LEU A 127 3.97 -26.58 8.09
N VAL A 128 2.96 -26.99 7.34
CA VAL A 128 1.64 -27.40 7.85
C VAL A 128 1.11 -28.56 7.00
N SER A 129 0.50 -29.54 7.65
CA SER A 129 -0.34 -30.55 7.00
C SER A 129 -1.62 -30.69 7.83
N ASN A 130 -2.77 -30.43 7.23
CA ASN A 130 -4.06 -30.43 7.94
C ASN A 130 -5.23 -30.62 6.97
N SER A 131 -6.46 -30.50 7.45
CA SER A 131 -7.70 -30.55 6.67
C SER A 131 -8.61 -29.38 7.03
N ILE A 132 -9.33 -28.82 6.04
CA ILE A 132 -10.36 -27.80 6.25
C ILE A 132 -11.69 -28.19 5.62
N PRO A 133 -12.83 -27.78 6.20
CA PRO A 133 -14.12 -27.92 5.52
C PRO A 133 -14.12 -27.16 4.19
N VAL A 134 -14.68 -27.78 3.15
CA VAL A 134 -15.01 -27.06 1.92
C VAL A 134 -16.08 -26.00 2.24
N ASN A 135 -16.01 -24.86 1.55
CA ASN A 135 -16.85 -23.69 1.77
C ASN A 135 -16.62 -23.00 3.13
N SER A 136 -15.37 -22.99 3.60
CA SER A 136 -14.94 -22.27 4.80
C SER A 136 -13.89 -21.21 4.48
N THR A 137 -13.82 -20.18 5.32
CA THR A 137 -12.85 -19.10 5.27
C THR A 137 -12.32 -18.77 6.66
N GLY A 138 -11.17 -18.09 6.74
CA GLY A 138 -10.58 -17.64 8.00
C GLY A 138 -9.95 -18.74 8.85
N ASN A 139 -9.63 -19.90 8.27
CA ASN A 139 -9.05 -21.02 9.02
C ASN A 139 -7.58 -20.75 9.32
N LEU A 140 -7.18 -20.85 10.60
CA LEU A 140 -5.83 -20.52 11.04
C LEU A 140 -4.98 -21.77 11.30
N PHE A 141 -3.75 -21.77 10.78
CA PHE A 141 -2.78 -22.83 11.00
C PHE A 141 -1.42 -22.26 11.38
N SER A 142 -0.95 -22.62 12.58
CA SER A 142 0.32 -22.13 13.11
C SER A 142 1.51 -22.91 12.58
N PHE A 143 2.66 -22.26 12.45
CA PHE A 143 3.93 -22.87 12.08
C PHE A 143 5.09 -22.19 12.83
N PRO A 144 6.18 -22.92 13.15
CA PRO A 144 7.34 -22.34 13.83
C PRO A 144 8.14 -21.46 12.86
N LEU A 145 8.56 -20.28 13.31
CA LEU A 145 9.41 -19.38 12.52
C LEU A 145 10.88 -19.78 12.56
N SER A 146 11.28 -20.59 13.54
CA SER A 146 12.64 -21.12 13.69
C SER A 146 13.12 -21.98 12.49
N ALA A 147 12.21 -22.36 11.58
CA ALA A 147 12.54 -23.07 10.34
C ALA A 147 13.11 -22.15 9.24
N PHE A 148 13.16 -20.84 9.48
CA PHE A 148 13.56 -19.84 8.49
C PHE A 148 14.71 -18.99 9.00
N THR A 149 15.53 -18.50 8.07
CA THR A 149 16.59 -17.53 8.36
C THR A 149 16.08 -16.13 8.04
N PRO A 150 16.07 -15.18 8.99
CA PRO A 150 15.58 -13.83 8.73
C PRO A 150 16.32 -13.15 7.57
N ARG A 151 15.58 -12.54 6.63
CA ARG A 151 16.13 -11.87 5.45
C ARG A 151 15.14 -10.88 4.83
N LEU A 152 15.63 -9.96 4.01
CA LEU A 152 14.78 -8.97 3.34
C LEU A 152 13.98 -9.55 2.16
N ALA A 153 14.47 -10.62 1.53
CA ALA A 153 13.78 -11.29 0.44
C ALA A 153 12.68 -12.23 0.98
N PRO A 154 11.46 -12.23 0.43
CA PRO A 154 10.40 -13.11 0.90
C PRO A 154 10.70 -14.58 0.62
N TYR A 155 10.09 -15.47 1.39
CA TYR A 155 10.03 -16.90 1.10
C TYR A 155 8.82 -17.22 0.23
N PRO A 156 8.98 -17.98 -0.88
CA PRO A 156 7.86 -18.50 -1.65
C PRO A 156 7.19 -19.66 -0.91
N ILE A 157 5.87 -19.59 -0.79
CA ILE A 157 5.05 -20.57 -0.09
C ILE A 157 4.01 -21.12 -1.05
N THR A 158 3.85 -22.44 -1.07
CA THR A 158 2.79 -23.11 -1.82
C THR A 158 1.89 -23.91 -0.89
N ILE A 159 0.58 -23.81 -1.09
CA ILE A 159 -0.40 -24.75 -0.57
C ILE A 159 -0.84 -25.70 -1.69
N ARG A 160 -0.93 -26.99 -1.37
CA ARG A 160 -1.56 -28.01 -2.22
C ARG A 160 -2.68 -28.67 -1.44
N GLY A 161 -3.92 -28.48 -1.91
CA GLY A 161 -5.11 -29.15 -1.40
C GLY A 161 -5.48 -30.35 -2.26
N THR A 162 -6.00 -31.41 -1.66
CA THR A 162 -6.48 -32.61 -2.36
C THR A 162 -7.89 -32.96 -1.90
N LEU A 163 -8.81 -33.08 -2.86
CA LEU A 163 -10.19 -33.48 -2.62
C LEU A 163 -10.59 -34.47 -3.72
N ASN A 164 -11.00 -35.69 -3.34
CA ASN A 164 -11.45 -36.74 -4.27
C ASN A 164 -10.55 -36.91 -5.50
N GLN A 165 -9.23 -36.98 -5.29
CA GLN A 165 -8.18 -37.12 -6.32
C GLN A 165 -7.93 -35.86 -7.18
N GLN A 166 -8.74 -34.81 -7.04
CA GLN A 166 -8.45 -33.50 -7.60
C GLN A 166 -7.46 -32.75 -6.70
N THR A 167 -6.50 -32.07 -7.31
CA THR A 167 -5.52 -31.24 -6.60
C THR A 167 -5.74 -29.78 -6.94
N PHE A 168 -5.71 -28.92 -5.92
CA PHE A 168 -5.84 -27.48 -6.01
C PHE A 168 -4.57 -26.85 -5.49
N THR A 169 -4.09 -25.79 -6.13
CA THR A 169 -2.83 -25.14 -5.73
C THR A 169 -3.02 -23.65 -5.59
N SER A 170 -2.40 -23.07 -4.56
CA SER A 170 -2.31 -21.62 -4.40
C SER A 170 -0.93 -21.26 -3.84
N THR A 171 -0.52 -20.02 -4.03
CA THR A 171 0.80 -19.55 -3.63
C THR A 171 0.71 -18.21 -2.91
N THR A 172 1.71 -17.96 -2.06
CA THR A 172 1.86 -16.69 -1.38
C THR A 172 3.34 -16.44 -1.06
N THR A 173 3.62 -15.30 -0.45
CA THR A 173 4.96 -14.95 0.04
C THR A 173 4.95 -14.75 1.54
N LEU A 174 6.04 -15.10 2.20
CA LEU A 174 6.23 -14.96 3.64
C LEU A 174 7.47 -14.10 3.92
N TYR A 175 7.28 -12.96 4.57
CA TYR A 175 8.36 -12.06 4.98
C TYR A 175 8.74 -12.33 6.43
N ILE A 176 9.98 -12.73 6.66
CA ILE A 176 10.57 -12.91 7.99
C ILE A 176 11.82 -12.05 8.03
N LEU A 177 11.69 -10.87 8.63
CA LEU A 177 12.72 -9.84 8.60
C LEU A 177 13.61 -9.92 9.85
N PRO A 178 14.89 -9.52 9.77
CA PRO A 178 15.72 -9.38 10.95
C PRO A 178 15.09 -8.41 11.96
N SER A 179 15.22 -8.70 13.25
CA SER A 179 14.79 -7.76 14.29
C SER A 179 15.64 -6.49 14.25
N ARG A 180 15.06 -5.36 14.67
CA ARG A 180 15.69 -4.04 14.65
C ARG A 180 15.60 -3.42 16.03
N THR A 181 16.61 -2.64 16.39
CA THR A 181 16.67 -1.83 17.62
C THR A 181 16.58 -0.34 17.31
N TYR A 182 16.02 0.00 16.14
CA TYR A 182 15.92 1.36 15.61
C TYR A 182 14.68 1.48 14.73
N GLY A 183 14.13 2.70 14.61
CA GLY A 183 12.89 2.97 13.89
C GLY A 183 11.68 2.21 14.43
N SER A 184 10.68 2.04 13.59
CA SER A 184 9.50 1.22 13.80
C SER A 184 9.46 0.02 12.85
N ALA A 185 8.77 -1.02 13.27
CA ALA A 185 8.24 -2.07 12.41
C ALA A 185 6.72 -2.06 12.52
N VAL A 186 6.03 -2.23 11.39
CA VAL A 186 4.57 -2.20 11.31
C VAL A 186 4.09 -3.43 10.53
N LYS A 187 3.10 -4.13 11.06
CA LYS A 187 2.44 -5.25 10.39
C LYS A 187 0.93 -5.07 10.38
N ILE A 188 0.29 -5.62 9.34
CA ILE A 188 -1.16 -5.61 9.15
C ILE A 188 -1.67 -7.02 9.42
N ASP A 189 -2.75 -7.17 10.18
CA ASP A 189 -3.48 -8.43 10.34
C ASP A 189 -4.42 -8.63 9.14
N ASN A 190 -4.10 -9.59 8.28
CA ASN A 190 -4.88 -9.92 7.09
C ASN A 190 -6.24 -10.57 7.41
N LEU A 191 -6.49 -10.98 8.67
CA LEU A 191 -7.78 -11.56 9.08
C LEU A 191 -8.77 -10.47 9.56
N HIS A 192 -8.27 -9.46 10.26
CA HIS A 192 -9.12 -8.46 10.93
C HIS A 192 -8.81 -7.00 10.53
N GLY A 193 -7.77 -6.76 9.74
CA GLY A 193 -7.37 -5.44 9.23
C GLY A 193 -6.62 -4.55 10.22
N GLY A 194 -6.30 -5.04 11.43
CA GLY A 194 -5.64 -4.25 12.48
C GLY A 194 -4.16 -3.97 12.20
N LEU A 195 -3.65 -2.83 12.68
CA LEU A 195 -2.21 -2.49 12.64
C LEU A 195 -1.55 -2.84 13.97
N TYR A 196 -0.33 -3.34 13.88
CA TYR A 196 0.51 -3.63 15.04
C TYR A 196 1.89 -3.04 14.82
N VAL A 197 2.43 -2.45 15.89
CA VAL A 197 3.72 -1.76 15.87
C VAL A 197 4.67 -2.38 16.89
N GLN A 198 5.95 -2.35 16.54
CA GLN A 198 7.06 -2.53 17.44
C GLN A 198 8.04 -1.37 17.23
N ASN A 199 8.43 -0.68 18.30
CA ASN A 199 9.32 0.49 18.27
C ASN A 199 9.97 0.71 19.67
N PRO A 200 10.68 1.82 19.94
CA PRO A 200 11.23 2.09 21.29
C PRO A 200 10.20 2.12 22.42
N HIS A 201 8.93 2.44 22.14
CA HIS A 201 7.90 2.60 23.17
C HIS A 201 7.65 1.31 23.95
N ASN A 202 7.72 0.17 23.26
CA ASN A 202 7.65 -1.16 23.88
C ASN A 202 9.03 -1.83 23.98
N ASN A 203 10.12 -1.06 23.99
CA ASN A 203 11.51 -1.55 24.04
C ASN A 203 11.84 -2.57 22.95
N TYR A 204 11.17 -2.53 21.79
CA TYR A 204 11.29 -3.54 20.74
C TYR A 204 10.89 -4.96 21.19
N GLU A 205 10.07 -5.09 22.24
CA GLU A 205 9.61 -6.37 22.77
C GLU A 205 8.12 -6.59 22.47
N GLY A 206 7.85 -7.59 21.63
CA GLY A 206 6.49 -7.91 21.20
C GLY A 206 5.87 -6.85 20.30
N TRP A 207 4.55 -6.94 20.13
CA TRP A 207 3.76 -6.08 19.26
C TRP A 207 2.60 -5.46 20.04
N TYR A 208 2.32 -4.19 19.83
CA TYR A 208 1.12 -3.55 20.36
C TYR A 208 0.22 -3.04 19.22
N ALA A 209 -1.09 -3.12 19.42
CA ALA A 209 -2.06 -2.71 18.44
C ALA A 209 -2.14 -1.17 18.35
N VAL A 210 -2.33 -0.66 17.13
CA VAL A 210 -2.57 0.76 16.85
C VAL A 210 -3.85 0.86 16.03
N PHE A 211 -4.82 1.60 16.56
CA PHE A 211 -5.98 2.05 15.79
C PHE A 211 -5.76 3.53 15.44
N PRO A 212 -5.48 3.88 14.18
CA PRO A 212 -5.16 5.25 13.79
C PRO A 212 -6.32 6.21 14.04
N VAL A 213 -6.10 7.22 14.88
CA VAL A 213 -7.06 8.30 15.14
C VAL A 213 -6.28 9.61 15.05
N GLY A 214 -6.54 10.35 13.96
CA GLY A 214 -5.78 11.55 13.66
C GLY A 214 -6.35 12.39 12.52
N TYR A 215 -5.64 13.47 12.20
CA TYR A 215 -6.01 14.50 11.22
C TYR A 215 -4.82 14.89 10.34
N TYR A 216 -5.12 15.61 9.26
CA TYR A 216 -4.12 16.35 8.50
C TYR A 216 -3.64 17.58 9.28
N ALA A 217 -2.35 17.88 9.15
CA ALA A 217 -1.74 19.12 9.62
C ALA A 217 -1.02 19.80 8.46
N ASP A 218 -1.18 21.12 8.35
CA ASP A 218 -0.46 21.92 7.37
C ASP A 218 1.02 22.04 7.78
N GLY A 219 1.92 21.51 6.96
CA GLY A 219 3.37 21.56 7.17
C GLY A 219 3.91 22.98 7.33
N GLY A 220 3.33 23.98 6.66
CA GLY A 220 3.71 25.38 6.79
C GLY A 220 3.39 25.94 8.18
N TYR A 221 2.36 25.41 8.85
CA TYR A 221 1.99 25.79 10.21
C TYR A 221 2.75 25.01 11.28
N VAL A 222 3.03 23.73 11.05
CA VAL A 222 3.65 22.86 12.07
C VAL A 222 5.16 22.72 11.97
N THR A 223 5.80 23.19 10.87
CA THR A 223 7.27 23.21 10.75
C THR A 223 7.92 24.59 10.50
N PRO A 224 7.43 25.71 11.09
CA PRO A 224 8.11 26.99 10.95
C PRO A 224 9.46 27.00 11.72
N PRO A 225 10.40 27.90 11.40
CA PRO A 225 11.72 27.95 12.06
C PRO A 225 11.69 28.06 13.59
N ASN A 226 10.62 28.60 14.18
CA ASN A 226 10.39 28.70 15.63
C ASN A 226 9.13 27.91 16.03
N THR A 227 9.14 26.60 15.77
CA THR A 227 7.98 25.74 16.02
C THR A 227 7.64 25.67 17.51
N SER A 228 6.37 25.91 17.84
CA SER A 228 5.81 25.65 19.18
C SER A 228 5.13 24.28 19.20
N PHE A 229 5.35 23.51 20.27
CA PHE A 229 4.75 22.18 20.43
C PHE A 229 3.43 22.19 21.21
N THR A 230 2.98 23.33 21.74
CA THR A 230 1.78 23.40 22.59
C THR A 230 0.53 22.79 21.93
N ASN A 231 0.34 23.03 20.63
CA ASN A 231 -0.78 22.46 19.88
C ASN A 231 -0.62 20.95 19.71
N LEU A 232 0.60 20.47 19.47
CA LEU A 232 0.91 19.05 19.33
C LEU A 232 0.73 18.28 20.65
N ASP A 233 1.17 18.87 21.76
CA ASP A 233 0.97 18.32 23.11
C ASP A 233 -0.52 18.25 23.45
N THR A 234 -1.26 19.32 23.16
CA THR A 234 -2.71 19.38 23.36
C THR A 234 -3.42 18.34 22.50
N TYR A 235 -2.97 18.16 21.26
CA TYR A 235 -3.48 17.17 20.33
C TYR A 235 -3.28 15.74 20.84
N ALA A 236 -2.06 15.38 21.24
CA ALA A 236 -1.78 14.07 21.83
C ALA A 236 -2.56 13.84 23.14
N ALA A 237 -2.67 14.87 23.99
CA ALA A 237 -3.42 14.80 25.25
C ALA A 237 -4.93 14.57 25.07
N GLN A 238 -5.50 14.88 23.90
CA GLN A 238 -6.89 14.57 23.55
C GLN A 238 -7.10 13.12 23.12
N GLY A 239 -6.02 12.32 23.02
CA GLY A 239 -6.08 10.90 22.66
C GLY A 239 -5.86 10.63 21.17
N PHE A 240 -5.54 11.64 20.36
CA PHE A 240 -5.08 11.41 18.99
C PHE A 240 -3.70 10.75 19.00
N ASN A 241 -3.54 9.73 18.17
CA ASN A 241 -2.34 8.90 18.13
C ASN A 241 -1.69 8.84 16.75
N THR A 242 -2.27 9.49 15.74
CA THR A 242 -1.64 9.68 14.44
C THR A 242 -1.76 11.13 13.95
N ILE A 243 -0.87 11.51 13.04
CA ILE A 243 -0.89 12.79 12.33
C ILE A 243 -0.40 12.54 10.90
N ASN A 244 -1.02 13.19 9.92
CA ASN A 244 -0.49 13.27 8.56
C ASN A 244 -0.11 14.73 8.31
N ILE A 245 1.20 15.01 8.24
CA ILE A 245 1.69 16.36 7.95
C ILE A 245 1.72 16.52 6.43
N VAL A 246 0.91 17.42 5.89
CA VAL A 246 0.90 17.72 4.46
C VAL A 246 2.06 18.68 4.16
N PRO A 247 2.91 18.42 3.14
CA PRO A 247 3.94 19.37 2.74
C PRO A 247 3.33 20.75 2.42
N ASP A 248 3.99 21.83 2.83
CA ASP A 248 3.51 23.19 2.59
C ASP A 248 3.40 23.49 1.09
N GLY A 249 2.19 23.88 0.68
CA GLY A 249 1.85 24.43 -0.63
C GLY A 249 1.30 23.40 -1.63
N GLY A 250 0.34 23.87 -2.44
CA GLY A 250 -0.31 23.11 -3.50
C GLY A 250 0.48 22.99 -4.80
N LEU A 251 1.79 23.24 -4.82
CA LEU A 251 2.59 23.21 -6.05
C LEU A 251 3.30 21.86 -6.24
N PRO A 252 3.43 21.40 -7.50
CA PRO A 252 4.34 20.30 -7.82
C PRO A 252 5.76 20.63 -7.32
N ASP A 253 6.43 19.62 -6.75
CA ASP A 253 7.80 19.70 -6.21
C ASP A 253 7.98 20.21 -4.77
N GLN A 254 6.91 20.45 -4.03
CA GLN A 254 7.03 20.81 -2.61
C GLN A 254 7.38 19.62 -1.70
N SER A 255 8.12 19.93 -0.64
CA SER A 255 8.60 19.03 0.40
C SER A 255 8.82 19.83 1.68
N TYR A 256 9.14 19.15 2.78
CA TYR A 256 9.31 19.77 4.09
C TYR A 256 10.69 20.43 4.22
N PRO A 257 10.80 21.54 4.98
CA PRO A 257 12.10 22.00 5.48
C PRO A 257 12.68 20.91 6.40
N VAL A 258 13.71 20.19 5.94
CA VAL A 258 14.21 18.97 6.59
C VAL A 258 14.56 19.20 8.06
N SER A 259 15.26 20.27 8.39
CA SER A 259 15.64 20.58 9.77
C SER A 259 14.44 20.86 10.68
N SER A 260 13.43 21.58 10.17
CA SER A 260 12.24 21.90 10.96
C SER A 260 11.37 20.67 11.18
N LEU A 261 11.17 19.85 10.13
CA LEU A 261 10.46 18.58 10.26
C LEU A 261 11.20 17.63 11.19
N GLN A 262 12.54 17.61 11.16
CA GLN A 262 13.30 16.79 12.08
C GLN A 262 13.01 17.19 13.54
N THR A 263 13.10 18.48 13.88
CA THR A 263 12.77 18.96 15.22
C THR A 263 11.32 18.63 15.62
N TYR A 264 10.36 18.80 14.72
CA TYR A 264 8.96 18.48 15.01
C TYR A 264 8.73 16.98 15.23
N TRP A 265 9.35 16.15 14.41
CA TRP A 265 9.21 14.70 14.49
C TRP A 265 10.01 14.10 15.66
N ASP A 266 11.07 14.75 16.14
CA ASP A 266 11.70 14.39 17.42
C ASP A 266 10.69 14.51 18.58
N HIS A 267 9.79 15.51 18.52
CA HIS A 267 8.72 15.65 19.50
C HIS A 267 7.59 14.63 19.32
N LEU A 268 7.25 14.28 18.07
CA LEU A 268 6.34 13.15 17.79
C LEU A 268 6.89 11.85 18.39
N ASP A 269 8.19 11.58 18.22
CA ASP A 269 8.88 10.42 18.78
C ASP A 269 8.78 10.40 20.31
N ALA A 270 8.98 11.54 20.97
CA ALA A 270 8.85 11.66 22.43
C ALA A 270 7.43 11.38 22.94
N LEU A 271 6.41 11.73 22.15
CA LEU A 271 4.99 11.49 22.47
C LEU A 271 4.50 10.10 22.04
N ASN A 272 5.31 9.32 21.32
CA ASN A 272 4.89 8.13 20.58
C ASN A 272 3.67 8.41 19.67
N LEU A 273 3.64 9.60 19.07
CA LEU A 273 2.58 10.06 18.18
C LEU A 273 2.97 9.73 16.73
N PHE A 274 2.18 8.89 16.06
CA PHE A 274 2.58 8.30 14.78
C PHE A 274 2.40 9.23 13.58
N ASN A 275 3.42 9.33 12.74
CA ASN A 275 3.34 10.05 11.47
C ASN A 275 2.95 9.10 10.32
N LEU A 276 1.95 9.52 9.53
CA LEU A 276 1.73 9.01 8.18
C LEU A 276 2.50 9.94 7.23
N TYR A 277 3.73 9.56 6.88
CA TYR A 277 4.61 10.45 6.15
C TYR A 277 4.14 10.64 4.71
N ASP A 278 3.80 11.88 4.38
CA ASP A 278 3.16 12.23 3.12
C ASP A 278 4.18 12.53 2.01
N MET A 279 4.04 11.77 0.92
CA MET A 279 4.84 11.86 -0.31
C MET A 279 4.00 12.27 -1.52
N ARG A 280 2.81 12.86 -1.33
CA ARG A 280 1.84 13.11 -2.41
C ARG A 280 2.40 13.88 -3.62
N PHE A 281 3.44 14.69 -3.43
CA PHE A 281 4.09 15.44 -4.50
C PHE A 281 5.34 14.77 -5.07
N ALA A 282 5.75 13.60 -4.58
CA ALA A 282 6.97 12.90 -4.96
C ALA A 282 6.73 11.52 -5.62
N PHE A 283 5.51 10.97 -5.56
CA PHE A 283 5.22 9.57 -5.94
C PHE A 283 5.57 9.17 -7.38
N GLN A 284 5.67 10.12 -8.32
CA GLN A 284 6.08 9.87 -9.70
C GLN A 284 7.60 10.00 -9.92
N ASN A 285 8.35 10.48 -8.92
CA ASN A 285 9.79 10.74 -9.02
C ASN A 285 10.57 9.80 -8.08
N SER A 286 11.09 8.71 -8.63
CA SER A 286 11.81 7.67 -7.87
C SER A 286 13.02 8.21 -7.09
N THR A 287 13.73 9.21 -7.62
CA THR A 287 14.85 9.87 -6.94
C THR A 287 14.38 10.65 -5.71
N ARG A 288 13.23 11.34 -5.80
CA ARG A 288 12.67 12.06 -4.64
C ARG A 288 12.15 11.08 -3.59
N ILE A 289 11.50 9.99 -4.00
CA ILE A 289 11.06 8.93 -3.09
C ILE A 289 12.27 8.34 -2.35
N SER A 290 13.32 7.92 -3.06
CA SER A 290 14.49 7.31 -2.42
C SER A 290 15.19 8.25 -1.45
N THR A 291 15.28 9.54 -1.80
CA THR A 291 15.82 10.58 -0.90
C THR A 291 14.99 10.72 0.37
N GLN A 292 13.67 10.81 0.27
CA GLN A 292 12.79 10.95 1.44
C GLN A 292 12.76 9.68 2.30
N VAL A 293 12.72 8.50 1.68
CA VAL A 293 12.81 7.22 2.40
C VAL A 293 14.12 7.13 3.17
N ALA A 294 15.25 7.51 2.56
CA ALA A 294 16.54 7.49 3.23
C ALA A 294 16.61 8.40 4.47
N LEU A 295 15.89 9.53 4.45
CA LEU A 295 15.82 10.46 5.58
C LEU A 295 14.99 9.92 6.75
N TRP A 296 13.86 9.27 6.45
CA TRP A 296 12.81 9.07 7.46
C TRP A 296 12.50 7.62 7.82
N LYS A 297 12.99 6.62 7.07
CA LYS A 297 12.65 5.19 7.26
C LYS A 297 12.99 4.62 8.63
N ASP A 298 13.87 5.29 9.38
CA ASP A 298 14.33 4.85 10.69
C ASP A 298 13.72 5.67 11.83
N ARG A 299 12.64 6.43 11.55
CA ARG A 299 11.86 7.15 12.56
C ARG A 299 11.06 6.20 13.46
N PRO A 300 11.19 6.29 14.80
CA PRO A 300 10.44 5.50 15.78
C PRO A 300 8.91 5.54 15.62
N THR A 301 8.39 6.66 15.14
CA THR A 301 6.94 6.89 14.99
C THR A 301 6.48 6.95 13.54
N LEU A 302 7.28 6.45 12.58
CA LEU A 302 6.78 6.25 11.22
C LEU A 302 5.77 5.09 11.20
N LEU A 303 4.52 5.36 10.87
CA LEU A 303 3.48 4.33 10.80
C LEU A 303 3.23 3.84 9.37
N SER A 304 3.23 4.76 8.41
CA SER A 304 2.98 4.44 7.02
C SER A 304 3.57 5.51 6.10
N TRP A 305 3.76 5.13 4.84
CA TRP A 305 4.10 6.03 3.75
C TRP A 305 2.82 6.38 3.00
N TYR A 306 2.36 7.63 3.13
CA TYR A 306 1.20 8.11 2.40
C TYR A 306 1.64 8.57 1.01
N THR A 307 1.60 7.66 0.04
CA THR A 307 2.29 7.85 -1.24
C THR A 307 1.63 8.89 -2.13
N ALA A 308 0.31 8.90 -2.24
CA ALA A 308 -0.43 9.81 -3.10
C ALA A 308 -1.78 10.16 -2.46
N ASP A 309 -2.23 11.40 -2.66
CA ASP A 309 -3.56 11.86 -2.28
C ASP A 309 -4.48 11.79 -3.50
N GLU A 310 -5.63 11.14 -3.34
CA GLU A 310 -6.67 10.99 -4.39
C GLU A 310 -6.13 10.71 -5.81
N PRO A 311 -5.26 9.71 -6.04
CA PRO A 311 -4.77 9.40 -7.38
C PRO A 311 -5.85 8.70 -8.21
N ASP A 312 -6.89 9.43 -8.61
CA ASP A 312 -7.93 8.97 -9.55
C ASP A 312 -7.38 9.00 -11.00
N GLY A 313 -6.26 8.30 -11.25
CA GLY A 313 -5.57 8.24 -12.54
C GLY A 313 -4.15 8.83 -12.55
N TYR A 314 -3.60 9.07 -13.75
CA TYR A 314 -2.20 9.47 -13.97
C TYR A 314 -1.89 10.94 -13.66
N VAL A 315 -2.89 11.73 -13.23
CA VAL A 315 -2.80 13.19 -13.09
C VAL A 315 -3.12 13.66 -11.68
N SER A 316 -2.13 14.29 -11.05
CA SER A 316 -2.30 15.16 -9.87
C SER A 316 -2.19 16.61 -10.33
N THR A 317 -3.17 17.10 -11.08
CA THR A 317 -3.29 18.56 -11.38
C THR A 317 -4.12 19.20 -10.29
N LEU A 318 -3.57 19.25 -9.07
CA LEU A 318 -4.25 19.86 -7.93
C LEU A 318 -4.32 21.40 -8.06
N PHE A 319 -3.43 22.03 -8.82
CA PHE A 319 -3.45 23.48 -9.03
C PHE A 319 -2.89 23.86 -10.41
N ARG A 320 -3.74 24.39 -11.29
CA ARG A 320 -3.36 25.31 -12.37
C ARG A 320 -4.34 26.48 -12.39
#